data_AF-A0A8H9G319-F1
#
_entry.id   AF-A0A8H9G319-F1
#
_cell.length_a   1.000
_cell.length_b   1.000
_cell.length_c   1.000
_cell.angle_alpha   90.00
_cell.angle_beta   90.00
_cell.angle_gamma   90.00
#
_symmetry.space_group_name_H-M   'P 1'
#
loop_
_entity.id
_entity.type
_entity.pdbx_description
1 polymer ?
#
loop_
_entity_poly.entity_id
_entity_poly.type
_entity_poly.pdbx_seq_one_letter_code
_entity_poly.pdbx_strand_id
1 'polypeptide(L)'
;MKYIKKYFTIWWIPIVSYCLPILVYIIGTRLKSNDLIDVALILFYINILGNIISTIVQISNKKWFLIIPQFLITSFLIIYISVIFSFSPADYYGAKKVIPNNVEFEKLIEKELKETDLGLNDFKIVSVSQPGIYRFYTNYKTKEKGYFYIKAFEITSNDRLSEARILQRSKIIVDNLDSNFFTQEFTIYEGSWGDKYGARIELWFKTDSGNEFKVNQKNYIVEGWMR
;
A
#
# COMPACT_ATOMS: atom_id res chain seq x y z
N MET A 1 9.38 -24.61 31.69
CA MET A 1 9.53 -25.93 31.03
C MET A 1 8.23 -26.76 30.96
N LYS A 2 7.46 -26.93 32.05
CA LYS A 2 6.24 -27.77 32.08
C LYS A 2 5.19 -27.40 31.03
N TYR A 3 4.93 -26.11 30.81
CA TYR A 3 3.94 -25.62 29.84
C TYR A 3 4.38 -25.79 28.38
N ILE A 4 5.66 -25.53 28.09
CA ILE A 4 6.25 -25.76 26.77
C ILE A 4 6.17 -27.24 26.39
N LYS A 5 6.46 -28.14 27.34
CA LYS A 5 6.32 -29.59 27.09
C LYS A 5 4.86 -29.98 26.80
N LYS A 6 3.88 -29.37 27.48
CA LYS A 6 2.46 -29.63 27.22
C LYS A 6 2.05 -29.27 25.79
N TYR A 7 2.56 -28.16 25.25
CA TYR A 7 2.29 -27.73 23.88
C TYR A 7 2.59 -28.81 22.85
N PHE A 8 3.73 -29.49 22.96
CA PHE A 8 4.12 -30.53 22.00
C PHE A 8 3.55 -31.92 22.30
N THR A 9 3.09 -32.17 23.53
CA THR A 9 2.61 -33.50 23.95
C THR A 9 1.10 -33.65 23.86
N ILE A 10 0.34 -32.55 23.94
CA ILE A 10 -1.12 -32.55 23.86
C ILE A 10 -1.52 -32.02 22.47
N TRP A 11 -2.03 -32.93 21.63
CA TRP A 11 -2.30 -32.70 20.20
C TRP A 11 -3.18 -31.48 19.88
N TRP A 12 -4.12 -31.11 20.77
CA TRP A 12 -5.04 -30.00 20.52
C TRP A 12 -4.46 -28.63 20.91
N ILE A 13 -3.40 -28.57 21.73
CA ILE A 13 -2.84 -27.28 22.19
C ILE A 13 -2.30 -26.44 21.03
N PRO A 14 -1.53 -26.99 20.07
CA PRO A 14 -1.09 -26.21 18.89
C PRO A 14 -2.27 -25.66 18.08
N ILE A 15 -3.36 -26.43 17.96
CA ILE A 15 -4.58 -25.99 17.26
C ILE A 15 -5.20 -24.79 17.98
N VAL A 16 -5.46 -24.89 19.28
CA VAL A 16 -6.05 -23.80 20.07
C VAL A 16 -5.12 -22.58 20.16
N SER A 17 -3.81 -22.79 20.01
CA SER A 17 -2.84 -21.70 20.01
C SER A 17 -3.03 -20.74 18.83
N TYR A 18 -3.76 -21.12 17.78
CA TYR A 18 -4.13 -20.21 16.68
C TYR A 18 -5.14 -19.13 17.10
N CYS A 19 -5.86 -19.31 18.22
CA CYS A 19 -6.73 -18.26 18.75
C CYS A 19 -5.95 -16.97 19.08
N LEU A 20 -4.69 -17.08 19.51
CA LEU A 20 -3.86 -15.93 19.86
C LEU A 20 -3.52 -15.05 18.64
N PRO A 21 -2.88 -15.54 17.56
CA PRO A 21 -2.62 -14.73 16.37
C PRO A 21 -3.92 -14.18 15.74
N ILE A 22 -5.02 -14.95 15.76
CA ILE A 22 -6.32 -14.46 15.28
C ILE A 22 -6.82 -13.27 16.12
N LEU A 23 -6.75 -13.36 17.45
CA LEU A 23 -7.13 -12.27 18.34
C LEU A 23 -6.28 -11.02 18.09
N VAL A 24 -4.96 -11.18 17.99
CA VAL A 24 -4.03 -10.07 17.72
C VAL A 24 -4.33 -9.44 16.36
N TYR A 25 -4.64 -10.24 15.34
CA TYR A 25 -5.06 -9.75 14.02
C TYR A 25 -6.37 -8.94 14.09
N ILE A 26 -7.39 -9.43 14.82
CA ILE A 26 -8.65 -8.70 15.02
C ILE A 26 -8.39 -7.36 15.74
N ILE A 27 -7.51 -7.35 16.74
CA ILE A 27 -7.14 -6.11 17.43
C ILE A 27 -6.39 -5.17 16.47
N GLY A 28 -5.44 -5.69 15.69
CA GLY A 28 -4.66 -4.91 14.71
C GLY A 28 -5.53 -4.24 13.64
N THR A 29 -6.50 -4.98 13.10
CA THR A 29 -7.46 -4.45 12.13
C THR A 29 -8.40 -3.41 12.75
N ARG A 30 -8.90 -3.63 13.98
CA ARG A 30 -9.73 -2.66 14.69
C ARG A 30 -8.99 -1.37 15.04
N LEU A 31 -7.70 -1.48 15.39
CA LEU A 31 -6.84 -0.34 15.73
C LEU A 31 -6.13 0.27 14.51
N LYS A 32 -6.39 -0.26 13.31
CA LYS A 32 -5.73 0.13 12.05
C LYS A 32 -4.21 0.21 12.22
N SER A 33 -3.59 -0.90 12.63
CA SER A 33 -2.18 -0.97 13.01
C SER A 33 -1.44 -2.07 12.24
N ASN A 34 -0.57 -1.65 11.30
CA ASN A 34 0.26 -2.57 10.53
C ASN A 34 1.16 -3.43 11.44
N ASP A 35 1.81 -2.82 12.45
CA ASP A 35 2.67 -3.54 13.39
C ASP A 35 1.97 -4.70 14.11
N LEU A 36 0.70 -4.54 14.49
CA LEU A 36 -0.06 -5.59 15.16
C LEU A 36 -0.45 -6.71 14.18
N ILE A 37 -0.73 -6.37 12.93
CA ILE A 37 -0.96 -7.37 11.87
C ILE A 37 0.32 -8.17 11.62
N ASP A 38 1.48 -7.52 11.56
CA ASP A 38 2.77 -8.17 11.38
C ASP A 38 3.09 -9.10 12.56
N VAL A 39 2.85 -8.65 13.80
CA VAL A 39 2.99 -9.49 14.99
C VAL A 39 2.06 -10.71 14.93
N ALA A 40 0.80 -10.52 14.52
CA ALA A 40 -0.15 -11.63 14.35
C ALA A 40 0.35 -12.65 13.33
N LEU A 41 0.90 -12.19 12.20
CA LEU A 41 1.46 -13.04 11.15
C LEU A 41 2.70 -13.80 11.63
N ILE A 42 3.60 -13.15 12.37
CA ILE A 42 4.76 -13.81 12.99
C ILE A 42 4.31 -14.90 13.97
N LEU A 43 3.35 -14.59 14.85
CA LEU A 43 2.78 -15.57 15.79
C LEU A 43 2.13 -16.74 15.08
N PHE A 44 1.47 -16.49 13.94
CA PHE A 44 0.88 -17.54 13.11
C PHE A 44 1.95 -18.50 12.56
N TYR A 45 3.05 -17.97 12.00
CA TYR A 45 4.15 -18.79 11.49
C TYR A 45 4.90 -19.55 12.59
N ILE A 46 5.11 -18.93 13.75
CA ILE A 46 5.68 -19.62 14.93
C ILE A 46 4.79 -20.80 15.33
N ASN A 47 3.46 -20.64 15.30
CA ASN A 47 2.55 -21.72 15.62
C ASN A 47 2.62 -22.86 14.57
N ILE A 48 2.73 -22.55 13.27
CA ILE A 48 2.97 -23.57 12.23
C ILE A 48 4.22 -24.40 12.54
N LEU A 49 5.34 -23.76 12.87
CA LEU A 49 6.57 -24.47 13.25
C LEU A 49 6.36 -25.32 14.50
N GLY A 50 5.67 -24.79 15.52
CA GLY A 50 5.33 -25.54 16.72
C GLY A 50 4.45 -26.75 16.44
N ASN A 51 3.54 -26.64 15.47
CA ASN A 51 2.63 -27.68 15.04
C ASN A 51 3.36 -28.82 14.31
N ILE A 52 4.36 -28.50 13.49
CA ILE A 52 5.28 -29.48 12.88
C ILE A 52 6.03 -30.25 13.97
N ILE A 53 6.59 -29.56 14.96
CA ILE A 53 7.31 -30.21 16.08
C ILE A 53 6.36 -31.09 16.90
N SER A 54 5.16 -30.60 17.21
CA SER A 54 4.13 -31.38 17.91
C SER A 54 3.79 -32.65 17.13
N THR A 55 3.64 -32.56 15.82
CA THR A 55 3.39 -33.72 14.94
C THR A 55 4.47 -34.79 15.09
N ILE A 56 5.75 -34.40 15.04
CA ILE A 56 6.88 -35.31 15.26
C ILE A 56 6.78 -35.99 16.63
N VAL A 57 6.48 -35.22 17.68
CA VAL A 57 6.31 -35.75 19.04
C VAL A 57 5.13 -36.73 19.14
N GLN A 58 4.01 -36.47 18.47
CA GLN A 58 2.87 -37.41 18.45
C GLN A 58 3.20 -38.72 17.74
N ILE A 59 3.97 -38.67 16.64
CA ILE A 59 4.50 -39.86 15.96
C ILE A 59 5.36 -40.67 16.92
N SER A 60 6.33 -40.03 17.58
CA SER A 60 7.23 -40.69 18.55
C SER A 60 6.45 -41.33 19.71
N ASN A 61 5.34 -40.72 20.13
CA ASN A 61 4.45 -41.25 21.17
C ASN A 61 3.43 -42.29 20.67
N LYS A 62 3.54 -42.75 19.41
CA LYS A 62 2.63 -43.71 18.75
C LYS A 62 1.17 -43.23 18.64
N LYS A 63 0.93 -41.92 18.73
CA LYS A 63 -0.40 -41.29 18.60
C LYS A 63 -0.63 -40.69 17.20
N TRP A 64 -0.19 -41.42 16.18
CA TRP A 64 -0.16 -40.94 14.79
C TRP A 64 -1.54 -40.57 14.22
N PHE A 65 -2.61 -41.19 14.70
CA PHE A 65 -3.97 -40.89 14.25
C PHE A 65 -4.43 -39.46 14.60
N LEU A 66 -3.84 -38.84 15.63
CA LEU A 66 -4.14 -37.45 16.03
C LEU A 66 -3.55 -36.42 15.06
N ILE A 67 -2.66 -36.85 14.16
CA ILE A 67 -2.06 -36.00 13.13
C ILE A 67 -3.11 -35.62 12.08
N ILE A 68 -4.07 -36.50 11.80
CA ILE A 68 -5.11 -36.26 10.78
C ILE A 68 -5.92 -34.99 11.09
N PRO A 69 -6.59 -34.86 12.26
CA PRO A 69 -7.32 -33.64 12.58
C PRO A 69 -6.40 -32.42 12.71
N GLN A 70 -5.18 -32.60 13.22
CA GLN A 70 -4.20 -31.52 13.36
C GLN A 70 -3.78 -30.95 11.99
N PHE A 71 -3.51 -31.81 11.01
CA PHE A 71 -3.14 -31.40 9.65
C PHE A 71 -4.32 -30.77 8.92
N LEU A 72 -5.52 -31.34 9.02
CA LEU A 72 -6.73 -30.79 8.39
C LEU A 72 -7.02 -29.37 8.87
N ILE A 73 -7.03 -29.15 10.18
CA ILE A 73 -7.32 -27.84 10.76
C ILE A 73 -6.21 -26.84 10.41
N THR A 74 -4.94 -27.25 10.49
CA THR A 74 -3.81 -26.38 10.14
C THR A 74 -3.84 -25.98 8.67
N SER A 75 -4.13 -26.92 7.78
CA SER A 75 -4.23 -26.67 6.34
C SER A 75 -5.39 -25.72 6.03
N PHE A 76 -6.54 -25.94 6.64
CA PHE A 76 -7.68 -25.03 6.54
C PHE A 76 -7.32 -23.61 6.99
N LEU A 77 -6.66 -23.47 8.14
CA LEU A 77 -6.24 -22.17 8.67
C LEU A 77 -5.22 -21.49 7.76
N ILE A 78 -4.26 -22.23 7.19
CA ILE A 78 -3.29 -21.68 6.22
C ILE A 78 -4.00 -21.16 4.97
N ILE A 79 -4.95 -21.93 4.42
CA ILE A 79 -5.71 -21.50 3.24
C ILE A 79 -6.55 -20.27 3.58
N TYR A 80 -7.26 -20.29 4.70
CA TYR A 80 -8.10 -19.19 5.16
C TYR A 80 -7.30 -17.89 5.34
N ILE A 81 -6.17 -17.96 6.03
CA ILE A 81 -5.28 -16.80 6.21
C ILE A 81 -4.69 -16.36 4.88
N SER A 82 -4.24 -17.28 4.03
CA SER A 82 -3.74 -16.92 2.69
C SER A 82 -4.79 -16.16 1.88
N VAL A 83 -6.06 -16.56 1.94
CA VAL A 83 -7.17 -15.86 1.28
C VAL A 83 -7.34 -14.46 1.88
N ILE A 84 -7.42 -14.32 3.21
CA ILE A 84 -7.55 -13.01 3.85
C ILE A 84 -6.43 -12.07 3.42
N PHE A 85 -5.17 -12.49 3.52
CA PHE A 85 -4.02 -11.65 3.18
C PHE A 85 -3.90 -11.37 1.68
N SER A 86 -4.43 -12.24 0.81
CA SER A 86 -4.46 -12.00 -0.64
C SER A 86 -5.46 -10.90 -1.05
N PHE A 87 -6.53 -10.71 -0.27
CA PHE A 87 -7.56 -9.69 -0.54
C PHE A 87 -7.53 -8.53 0.45
N SER A 88 -6.61 -8.54 1.42
CA SER A 88 -6.58 -7.57 2.51
C SER A 88 -5.18 -7.38 3.11
N PRO A 89 -4.14 -7.02 2.33
CA PRO A 89 -3.04 -6.28 2.92
C PRO A 89 -3.56 -4.87 3.18
N ALA A 90 -4.33 -4.70 4.25
CA ALA A 90 -4.79 -3.37 4.65
C ALA A 90 -3.57 -2.53 5.03
N ASP A 91 -3.11 -1.70 4.10
CA ASP A 91 -2.08 -0.71 4.39
C ASP A 91 -2.75 0.47 5.08
N TYR A 92 -2.61 0.53 6.41
CA TYR A 92 -3.18 1.59 7.23
C TYR A 92 -2.34 2.88 7.23
N TYR A 93 -1.43 3.07 6.27
CA TYR A 93 -0.62 4.28 6.19
C TYR A 93 -1.46 5.58 6.28
N GLY A 94 -2.56 5.66 5.52
CA GLY A 94 -3.45 6.82 5.52
C GLY A 94 -4.39 6.92 6.73
N ALA A 95 -4.61 5.81 7.44
CA ALA A 95 -5.68 5.67 8.43
C ALA A 95 -5.59 6.63 9.61
N LYS A 96 -4.38 7.03 9.98
CA LYS A 96 -4.08 7.89 11.15
C LYS A 96 -3.54 9.26 10.74
N LYS A 97 -3.51 9.56 9.44
CA LYS A 97 -3.06 10.85 8.93
C LYS A 97 -4.16 11.89 9.14
N VAL A 98 -3.75 13.09 9.53
CA VAL A 98 -4.66 14.22 9.72
C VAL A 98 -4.56 15.11 8.50
N ILE A 99 -5.69 15.48 7.91
CA ILE A 99 -5.72 16.47 6.83
C ILE A 99 -5.65 17.86 7.47
N PRO A 100 -4.57 18.63 7.24
CA PRO A 100 -4.40 19.93 7.89
C PRO A 100 -5.39 20.97 7.35
N ASN A 101 -6.08 21.69 8.25
CA ASN A 101 -7.06 22.72 7.86
C ASN A 101 -6.45 24.04 7.37
N ASN A 102 -5.15 24.25 7.59
CA ASN A 102 -4.43 25.46 7.17
C ASN A 102 -3.76 25.33 5.79
N VAL A 103 -4.09 24.27 5.05
CA VAL A 103 -3.56 24.01 3.70
C VAL A 103 -4.73 24.03 2.72
N GLU A 104 -4.58 24.77 1.63
CA GLU A 104 -5.53 24.74 0.53
C GLU A 104 -5.33 23.48 -0.31
N PHE A 105 -6.43 22.74 -0.51
CA PHE A 105 -6.46 21.52 -1.31
C PHE A 105 -7.28 21.74 -2.57
N GLU A 106 -6.69 21.36 -3.69
CA GLU A 106 -7.34 21.33 -4.98
C GLU A 106 -8.36 20.19 -5.03
N LYS A 107 -9.51 20.44 -5.64
CA LYS A 107 -10.55 19.42 -5.78
C LYS A 107 -10.13 18.41 -6.85
N LEU A 108 -10.18 17.12 -6.49
CA LEU A 108 -9.97 16.05 -7.45
C LEU A 108 -11.12 16.02 -8.47
N ILE A 109 -10.78 16.01 -9.75
CA ILE A 109 -11.75 16.00 -10.85
C ILE A 109 -11.98 14.55 -11.28
N GLU A 110 -13.23 14.15 -11.53
CA GLU A 110 -13.63 12.77 -11.86
C GLU A 110 -13.90 12.58 -13.37
N LYS A 111 -13.35 13.45 -14.21
CA LYS A 111 -13.47 13.39 -15.66
C LYS A 111 -12.13 13.72 -16.31
N GLU A 112 -11.93 13.26 -17.53
CA GLU A 112 -10.78 13.67 -18.33
C GLU A 112 -10.81 15.18 -18.60
N LEU A 113 -9.63 15.79 -18.59
CA LEU A 113 -9.46 17.21 -18.88
C LEU A 113 -9.17 17.43 -20.35
N LYS A 114 -9.70 18.53 -20.86
CA LYS A 114 -9.29 19.13 -22.14
C LYS A 114 -8.29 20.24 -21.86
N GLU A 115 -7.56 20.66 -22.89
CA GLU A 115 -6.62 21.77 -22.79
C GLU A 115 -7.27 23.06 -22.26
N THR A 116 -8.52 23.33 -22.65
CA THR A 116 -9.31 24.49 -22.18
C THR A 116 -9.63 24.47 -20.69
N ASP A 117 -9.50 23.33 -20.01
CA ASP A 117 -9.73 23.20 -18.56
C ASP A 117 -8.50 23.61 -17.72
N LEU A 118 -7.35 23.85 -18.38
CA LEU A 118 -6.10 24.28 -17.76
C LEU A 118 -5.85 25.78 -17.98
N GLY A 119 -5.41 26.48 -16.92
CA GLY A 119 -4.86 27.82 -17.06
C GLY A 119 -3.52 27.80 -17.81
N LEU A 120 -2.96 28.96 -18.15
CA LEU A 120 -1.65 29.04 -18.82
C LEU A 120 -0.56 28.42 -17.93
N ASN A 121 0.19 27.44 -18.47
CA ASN A 121 1.27 26.74 -17.75
C ASN A 121 0.82 26.09 -16.43
N ASP A 122 -0.41 25.58 -16.42
CA ASP A 122 -1.03 24.94 -15.27
C ASP A 122 -0.79 23.42 -15.27
N PHE A 123 -1.09 22.81 -14.13
CA PHE A 123 -1.15 21.38 -13.95
C PHE A 123 -2.30 21.00 -13.04
N LYS A 124 -2.99 19.91 -13.34
CA LYS A 124 -4.04 19.34 -12.49
C LYS A 124 -3.96 17.83 -12.48
N ILE A 125 -4.46 17.21 -11.41
CA ILE A 125 -4.69 15.76 -11.38
C ILE A 125 -6.18 15.44 -11.36
N VAL A 126 -6.51 14.28 -11.91
CA VAL A 126 -7.85 13.70 -11.91
C VAL A 126 -7.81 12.32 -11.27
N SER A 127 -8.93 11.89 -10.68
CA SER A 127 -9.13 10.47 -10.38
C SER A 127 -9.33 9.69 -11.67
N VAL A 128 -8.80 8.48 -11.69
CA VAL A 128 -9.15 7.47 -12.67
C VAL A 128 -10.18 6.52 -12.04
N SER A 129 -10.65 5.50 -12.76
CA SER A 129 -11.69 4.55 -12.32
C SER A 129 -11.42 3.84 -10.99
N GLN A 130 -10.20 3.94 -10.46
CA GLN A 130 -9.67 3.13 -9.38
C GLN A 130 -8.95 4.02 -8.36
N PRO A 131 -9.33 4.01 -7.06
CA PRO A 131 -8.72 4.88 -6.05
C PRO A 131 -7.23 4.61 -5.87
N GLY A 132 -6.44 5.67 -5.72
CA GLY A 132 -4.96 5.59 -5.69
C GLY A 132 -4.29 5.59 -7.06
N ILE A 133 -5.07 5.50 -8.14
CA ILE A 133 -4.60 5.76 -9.51
C ILE A 133 -5.08 7.14 -9.93
N TYR A 134 -4.13 7.95 -10.37
CA TYR A 134 -4.35 9.33 -10.78
C TYR A 134 -3.78 9.55 -12.16
N ARG A 135 -4.30 10.57 -12.84
CA ARG A 135 -3.72 11.06 -14.09
C ARG A 135 -3.46 12.54 -13.95
N PHE A 136 -2.24 12.97 -14.29
CA PHE A 136 -1.95 14.38 -14.35
C PHE A 136 -2.10 14.90 -15.77
N TYR A 137 -2.46 16.17 -15.87
CA TYR A 137 -2.49 16.95 -17.10
C TYR A 137 -1.66 18.21 -16.88
N THR A 138 -0.90 18.62 -17.89
CA THR A 138 -0.22 19.92 -17.90
C THR A 138 -0.19 20.51 -19.29
N ASN A 139 -0.27 21.83 -19.36
CA ASN A 139 -0.03 22.60 -20.58
C ASN A 139 1.22 23.48 -20.50
N TYR A 140 2.17 23.09 -19.64
CA TYR A 140 3.43 23.79 -19.51
C TYR A 140 4.24 23.70 -20.80
N LYS A 141 4.57 24.86 -21.39
CA LYS A 141 5.37 24.94 -22.61
C LYS A 141 6.85 24.99 -22.28
N THR A 142 7.58 23.94 -22.65
CA THR A 142 9.03 23.86 -22.49
C THR A 142 9.75 24.51 -23.67
N LYS A 143 10.98 24.98 -23.45
CA LYS A 143 11.86 25.48 -24.52
C LYS A 143 12.87 24.44 -24.99
N GLU A 144 13.01 23.35 -24.25
CA GLU A 144 13.96 22.27 -24.47
C GLU A 144 13.22 20.93 -24.43
N LYS A 145 13.79 19.94 -25.12
CA LYS A 145 13.38 18.55 -25.04
C LYS A 145 13.79 17.96 -23.70
N GLY A 146 13.05 16.93 -23.27
CA GLY A 146 13.23 16.33 -21.96
C GLY A 146 12.03 15.49 -21.56
N TYR A 147 11.74 15.44 -20.27
CA TYR A 147 10.57 14.74 -19.78
C TYR A 147 9.94 15.35 -18.53
N PHE A 148 8.62 15.28 -18.46
CA PHE A 148 7.87 15.54 -17.24
C PHE A 148 7.79 14.28 -16.38
N TYR A 149 7.67 14.47 -15.07
CA TYR A 149 7.34 13.41 -14.13
C TYR A 149 6.82 13.99 -12.81
N ILE A 150 6.26 13.14 -11.95
CA ILE A 150 5.67 13.50 -10.67
C ILE A 150 6.55 13.11 -9.50
N LYS A 151 6.65 13.99 -8.51
CA LYS A 151 7.05 13.68 -7.14
C LYS A 151 5.85 13.90 -6.22
N ALA A 152 5.55 12.96 -5.33
CA ALA A 152 4.44 13.06 -4.39
C ALA A 152 4.94 12.92 -2.96
N PHE A 153 4.41 13.73 -2.05
CA PHE A 153 4.80 13.76 -0.65
C PHE A 153 3.56 13.81 0.24
N GLU A 154 3.51 13.02 1.30
CA GLU A 154 2.49 13.20 2.34
C GLU A 154 2.76 14.51 3.08
N ILE A 155 1.73 15.34 3.31
CA ILE A 155 1.94 16.72 3.75
C ILE A 155 2.44 16.81 5.20
N THR A 156 1.96 15.94 6.09
CA THR A 156 2.25 16.06 7.53
C THR A 156 3.62 15.53 7.91
N SER A 157 4.04 14.38 7.37
CA SER A 157 5.36 13.79 7.62
C SER A 157 6.40 14.11 6.55
N ASN A 158 5.98 14.64 5.40
CA ASN A 158 6.84 14.86 4.22
C ASN A 158 7.47 13.55 3.69
N ASP A 159 6.83 12.40 3.96
CA ASP A 159 7.22 11.09 3.44
C ASP A 159 7.09 11.08 1.91
N ARG A 160 8.08 10.50 1.24
CA ARG A 160 8.06 10.37 -0.21
C ARG A 160 7.15 9.21 -0.63
N LEU A 161 6.11 9.51 -1.39
CA LEU A 161 5.11 8.53 -1.82
C LEU A 161 5.55 7.84 -3.12
N SER A 162 5.41 6.51 -3.18
CA SER A 162 5.70 5.66 -4.33
C SER A 162 7.08 5.87 -4.95
N GLU A 163 8.09 6.30 -4.19
CA GLU A 163 9.38 6.82 -4.71
C GLU A 163 10.02 5.91 -5.76
N ALA A 164 10.09 4.61 -5.47
CA ALA A 164 10.73 3.62 -6.33
C ALA A 164 10.06 3.44 -7.70
N ARG A 165 8.81 3.90 -7.89
CA ARG A 165 7.99 3.61 -9.08
C ARG A 165 7.38 4.85 -9.73
N ILE A 166 7.02 5.87 -8.95
CA ILE A 166 6.24 7.02 -9.43
C ILE A 166 6.97 7.77 -10.54
N LEU A 167 8.30 7.91 -10.43
CA LEU A 167 9.12 8.59 -11.43
C LEU A 167 8.97 7.93 -12.81
N GLN A 168 9.17 6.62 -12.90
CA GLN A 168 9.10 5.91 -14.18
C GLN A 168 7.67 5.83 -14.72
N ARG A 169 6.68 5.66 -13.84
CA ARG A 169 5.28 5.53 -14.27
C ARG A 169 4.66 6.84 -14.75
N SER A 170 5.03 7.95 -14.13
CA SER A 170 4.54 9.29 -14.48
C SER A 170 5.33 9.96 -15.61
N LYS A 171 6.35 9.30 -16.17
CA LYS A 171 7.25 9.92 -17.13
C LYS A 171 6.55 10.19 -18.48
N ILE A 172 6.63 11.42 -18.97
CA ILE A 172 6.22 11.81 -20.33
C ILE A 172 7.41 12.42 -21.05
N ILE A 173 7.79 11.85 -22.18
CA ILE A 173 8.87 12.38 -23.03
C ILE A 173 8.32 13.51 -23.91
N VAL A 174 9.05 14.63 -23.94
CA VAL A 174 8.73 15.82 -24.76
C VAL A 174 9.75 15.91 -25.90
N ASP A 175 9.43 15.26 -27.01
CA ASP A 175 10.28 15.26 -28.21
C ASP A 175 9.88 16.33 -29.24
N ASN A 176 8.64 16.83 -29.13
CA ASN A 176 8.06 17.86 -29.99
C ASN A 176 7.70 19.11 -29.16
N LEU A 177 8.32 20.25 -29.46
CA LEU A 177 8.15 21.52 -28.76
C LEU A 177 6.87 22.29 -29.17
N ASP A 178 6.21 21.84 -30.25
CA ASP A 178 4.91 22.38 -30.67
C ASP A 178 3.76 21.78 -29.86
N SER A 179 3.98 20.65 -29.18
CA SER A 179 3.00 20.07 -28.26
C SER A 179 2.93 20.87 -26.97
N ASN A 180 1.72 21.14 -26.52
CA ASN A 180 1.44 21.97 -25.36
C ASN A 180 0.43 21.32 -24.41
N PHE A 181 0.10 20.04 -24.58
CA PHE A 181 -0.82 19.33 -23.70
C PHE A 181 -0.34 17.91 -23.46
N PHE A 182 0.03 17.63 -22.22
CA PHE A 182 0.64 16.37 -21.81
C PHE A 182 -0.19 15.72 -20.71
N THR A 183 -0.31 14.39 -20.78
CA THR A 183 -1.07 13.61 -19.81
C THR A 183 -0.43 12.26 -19.56
N GLN A 184 -0.41 11.81 -18.31
CA GLN A 184 0.09 10.48 -17.94
C GLN A 184 -0.45 10.03 -16.58
N GLU A 185 -0.64 8.72 -16.46
CA GLU A 185 -1.09 8.09 -15.22
C GLU A 185 0.05 7.81 -14.24
N PHE A 186 -0.28 7.84 -12.96
CA PHE A 186 0.61 7.43 -11.88
C PHE A 186 -0.19 6.82 -10.73
N THR A 187 0.50 6.08 -9.88
CA THR A 187 -0.11 5.35 -8.76
C THR A 187 0.55 5.76 -7.46
N ILE A 188 -0.26 6.13 -6.47
CA ILE A 188 0.17 6.27 -5.08
C ILE A 188 -0.14 4.95 -4.38
N TYR A 189 0.84 4.32 -3.73
CA TYR A 189 0.71 2.98 -3.19
C TYR A 189 0.54 2.94 -1.69
N GLU A 190 0.95 3.99 -0.99
CA GLU A 190 0.89 4.08 0.45
C GLU A 190 -0.56 4.31 0.88
N GLY A 191 -1.09 3.37 1.65
CA GLY A 191 -2.46 3.39 2.14
C GLY A 191 -3.40 2.44 1.39
N SER A 192 -4.66 2.47 1.79
CA SER A 192 -5.72 1.66 1.20
C SER A 192 -6.93 2.53 0.84
N TRP A 193 -7.87 1.95 0.09
CA TRP A 193 -9.10 2.65 -0.28
C TRP A 193 -9.89 3.07 0.95
N GLY A 194 -10.35 4.32 0.96
CA GLY A 194 -11.10 4.93 2.05
C GLY A 194 -10.25 5.67 3.10
N ASP A 195 -8.95 5.34 3.21
CA ASP A 195 -8.03 6.00 4.15
C ASP A 195 -7.34 7.19 3.48
N LYS A 196 -8.08 8.31 3.35
CA LYS A 196 -7.64 9.54 2.68
C LYS A 196 -6.67 10.37 3.51
N TYR A 197 -5.72 11.01 2.84
CA TYR A 197 -4.75 11.92 3.44
C TYR A 197 -4.31 13.04 2.48
N GLY A 198 -3.69 14.08 3.03
CA GLY A 198 -3.19 15.20 2.23
C GLY A 198 -1.84 14.88 1.57
N ALA A 199 -1.72 15.14 0.28
CA ALA A 199 -0.47 15.00 -0.46
C ALA A 199 -0.12 16.24 -1.26
N ARG A 200 1.16 16.64 -1.20
CA ARG A 200 1.75 17.63 -2.10
C ARG A 200 2.23 16.90 -3.35
N ILE A 201 1.61 17.21 -4.48
CA ILE A 201 1.97 16.66 -5.79
C ILE A 201 2.74 17.72 -6.54
N GLU A 202 3.96 17.37 -6.94
CA GLU A 202 4.89 18.25 -7.62
C GLU A 202 5.11 17.75 -9.04
N LEU A 203 4.91 18.65 -10.00
CA LEU A 203 5.30 18.43 -11.40
C LEU A 203 6.75 18.89 -11.58
N TRP A 204 7.58 18.01 -12.12
CA TRP A 204 8.98 18.26 -12.40
C TRP A 204 9.26 18.08 -13.88
N PHE A 205 10.22 18.84 -14.39
CA PHE A 205 10.76 18.68 -15.73
C PHE A 205 12.27 18.48 -15.66
N LYS A 206 12.77 17.51 -16.44
CA LYS A 206 14.20 17.30 -16.64
C LYS A 206 14.52 17.43 -18.12
N THR A 207 15.43 18.34 -18.46
CA THR A 207 15.91 18.54 -19.83
C THR A 207 16.86 17.42 -20.24
N ASP A 208 16.99 17.19 -21.54
CA ASP A 208 18.00 16.28 -22.09
C ASP A 208 19.43 16.78 -21.81
N SER A 209 19.60 18.10 -21.65
CA SER A 209 20.85 18.74 -21.22
C SER A 209 21.20 18.46 -19.75
N GLY A 210 20.30 17.88 -18.97
CA GLY A 210 20.53 17.41 -17.59
C GLY A 210 20.00 18.33 -16.49
N ASN A 211 19.47 19.50 -16.83
CA ASN A 211 18.85 20.42 -15.87
C ASN A 211 17.52 19.85 -15.38
N GLU A 212 17.29 19.90 -14.07
CA GLU A 212 16.04 19.44 -13.44
C GLU A 212 15.46 20.55 -12.59
N PHE A 213 14.16 20.85 -12.77
CA PHE A 213 13.47 21.87 -12.00
C PHE A 213 12.01 21.52 -11.75
N LYS A 214 11.49 22.07 -10.65
CA LYS A 214 10.08 21.99 -10.30
C LYS A 214 9.31 22.98 -11.16
N VAL A 215 8.31 22.47 -11.88
CA VAL A 215 7.44 23.27 -12.74
C VAL A 215 6.33 23.92 -11.92
N ASN A 216 5.62 23.10 -11.13
CA ASN A 216 4.52 23.54 -10.30
C ASN A 216 4.30 22.54 -9.15
N GLN A 217 3.54 22.93 -8.13
CA GLN A 217 3.08 22.04 -7.07
C GLN A 217 1.67 22.41 -6.62
N LYS A 218 0.89 21.39 -6.28
CA LYS A 218 -0.47 21.54 -5.75
C LYS A 218 -0.72 20.49 -4.69
N ASN A 219 -1.62 20.79 -3.76
CA ASN A 219 -2.00 19.86 -2.71
C ASN A 219 -3.33 19.21 -3.06
N TYR A 220 -3.43 17.90 -2.86
CA TYR A 220 -4.64 17.13 -3.10
C TYR A 220 -4.94 16.22 -1.92
N ILE A 221 -6.22 15.93 -1.70
CA ILE A 221 -6.62 14.83 -0.83
C ILE A 221 -6.60 13.57 -1.70
N VAL A 222 -5.72 12.63 -1.34
CA VAL A 222 -5.47 11.39 -2.07
C VAL A 222 -5.67 10.18 -1.16
N GLU A 223 -5.65 8.99 -1.74
CA GLU A 223 -5.65 7.70 -1.03
C GLU A 223 -4.72 6.73 -1.76
N GLY A 224 -4.34 5.64 -1.10
CA GLY A 224 -3.45 4.64 -1.66
C GLY A 224 -4.16 3.61 -2.53
N TRP A 225 -3.46 3.06 -3.52
CA TRP A 225 -3.92 1.92 -4.31
C TRP A 225 -3.86 0.64 -3.48
N MET A 226 -5.01 -0.02 -3.32
CA MET A 226 -5.11 -1.32 -2.67
C MET A 226 -4.33 -2.37 -3.48
N ARG A 227 -3.26 -2.90 -2.89
CA ARG A 227 -2.48 -4.01 -3.45
C ARG A 227 -3.09 -5.36 -3.14
#